data_AF-A0A067LM64-F1
#
_entry.id   AF-A0A067LM64-F1
#
_cell.length_a   1.000
_cell.length_b   1.000
_cell.length_c   1.000
_cell.angle_alpha   90.00
_cell.angle_beta   90.00
_cell.angle_gamma   90.00
#
_symmetry.space_group_name_H-M   'P 1'
#
loop_
_entity.id
_entity.type
_entity.pdbx_description
1 polymer ?
#
loop_
_entity_poly.entity_id
_entity_poly.type
_entity_poly.pdbx_seq_one_letter_code
_entity_poly.pdbx_strand_id
1 'polypeptide(L)'
;MSSRRPRQSASVPRISDEQIIELISKLRQLLPEIRDRRSDKVSASKVLQETCNYIRNLHREVDDLSERLSQLLTTIDADSPEAAIIRSLIM
;
A
#
# COMPACT_ATOMS: atom_id res chain seq x y z
N MET A 1 0.08 25.39 -50.05
CA MET A 1 0.96 25.54 -48.86
C MET A 1 0.32 24.80 -47.70
N SER A 2 0.88 23.65 -47.30
CA SER A 2 0.31 22.79 -46.25
C SER A 2 0.51 23.40 -44.87
N SER A 3 -0.59 23.82 -44.26
CA SER A 3 -0.63 24.31 -42.89
C SER A 3 -0.31 23.16 -41.92
N ARG A 4 0.92 23.16 -41.39
CA ARG A 4 1.36 22.22 -40.36
C ARG A 4 0.73 22.63 -39.03
N ARG A 5 -0.35 21.96 -38.67
CA ARG A 5 -1.00 22.10 -37.36
C ARG A 5 -0.03 21.60 -36.28
N PRO A 6 0.43 22.44 -35.34
CA PRO A 6 1.30 21.99 -34.28
C PRO A 6 0.49 21.09 -33.34
N ARG A 7 0.86 19.81 -33.27
CA ARG A 7 0.37 18.88 -32.25
C ARG A 7 0.84 19.42 -30.91
N GLN A 8 -0.07 20.05 -30.17
CA GLN A 8 0.10 20.32 -28.75
C GLN A 8 0.37 18.97 -28.09
N SER A 9 1.64 18.72 -27.80
CA SER A 9 2.06 17.62 -26.96
C SER A 9 1.44 17.92 -25.61
N ALA A 10 0.43 17.13 -25.21
CA ALA A 10 -0.11 17.20 -23.87
C ALA A 10 1.06 16.99 -22.90
N SER A 11 1.56 18.10 -22.36
CA SER A 11 2.61 18.13 -21.36
C SER A 11 2.05 17.37 -20.16
N VAL A 12 2.47 16.12 -19.98
CA VAL A 12 2.26 15.40 -18.72
C VAL A 12 2.78 16.35 -17.63
N PRO A 13 1.96 16.72 -16.64
CA PRO A 13 2.40 17.63 -15.59
C PRO A 13 3.67 17.05 -14.97
N ARG A 14 4.77 17.80 -15.07
CA ARG A 14 6.03 17.40 -14.44
C ARG A 14 5.81 17.48 -12.94
N ILE A 15 5.98 16.36 -12.26
CA ILE A 15 5.98 16.30 -10.79
C ILE A 15 7.07 17.26 -10.31
N SER A 16 6.74 18.17 -9.39
CA SER A 16 7.71 19.10 -8.81
C SER A 16 8.50 18.45 -7.68
N ASP A 17 9.69 18.97 -7.40
CA ASP A 17 10.54 18.46 -6.31
C ASP A 17 9.84 18.60 -4.95
N GLU A 18 9.03 19.64 -4.74
CA GLU A 18 8.20 19.81 -3.55
C GLU A 18 7.19 18.67 -3.39
N GLN A 19 6.53 18.25 -4.48
CA GLN A 19 5.60 17.12 -4.45
C GLN A 19 6.30 15.81 -4.12
N ILE A 20 7.54 15.62 -4.60
CA ILE A 20 8.36 14.45 -4.28
C ILE A 20 8.74 14.46 -2.79
N ILE A 21 9.16 15.61 -2.26
CA ILE A 21 9.52 15.77 -0.84
C ILE A 21 8.30 15.51 0.06
N GLU A 22 7.14 16.07 -0.28
CA GLU A 22 5.90 15.87 0.46
C GLU A 22 5.49 14.39 0.47
N LEU A 23 5.56 13.72 -0.68
CA LEU A 23 5.28 12.28 -0.80
C LEU A 23 6.22 11.46 0.11
N ILE A 24 7.52 11.71 0.05
CA ILE A 24 8.50 11.01 0.88
C ILE A 24 8.22 11.25 2.37
N SER A 25 7.86 12.48 2.75
CA SER A 25 7.51 12.82 4.14
C SER A 25 6.30 12.00 4.63
N LYS A 26 5.24 11.92 3.82
CA LYS A 26 4.06 11.09 4.13
C LYS A 26 4.40 9.61 4.22
N LEU A 27 5.19 9.09 3.29
CA LEU A 27 5.61 7.69 3.29
C LEU A 27 6.41 7.32 4.55
N ARG A 28 7.30 8.21 5.01
CA ARG A 28 8.06 7.98 6.26
C ARG A 28 7.15 7.84 7.49
N GLN A 29 6.05 8.59 7.55
CA GLN A 29 5.11 8.53 8.69
C GLN A 29 4.35 7.20 8.75
N LEU A 30 4.14 6.57 7.59
CA LEU A 30 3.41 5.31 7.47
C LEU A 30 4.30 4.07 7.66
N LEU A 31 5.62 4.24 7.65
CA LEU A 31 6.56 3.12 7.73
C LEU A 31 7.03 2.87 9.17
N PRO A 32 6.62 1.75 9.80
CA PRO A 32 7.05 1.43 11.16
C PRO A 32 8.58 1.28 11.26
N GLU A 33 9.22 0.68 10.25
CA GLU A 33 10.68 0.46 10.22
C GLU A 33 11.52 1.74 10.13
N ILE A 34 10.98 2.79 9.51
CA ILE A 34 11.68 4.09 9.42
C ILE A 34 11.44 4.91 10.69
N ARG A 35 10.30 4.73 11.35
CA ARG A 35 9.96 5.44 12.59
C ARG A 35 10.87 5.05 13.75
N ASP A 36 11.28 3.78 13.84
CA ASP A 36 12.21 3.32 14.89
C ASP A 36 13.67 3.68 14.61
N ARG A 37 14.06 3.76 13.34
CA ARG A 37 15.38 4.22 12.94
C ARG A 37 15.41 5.74 12.85
N ARG A 38 15.62 6.40 14.00
CA ARG A 38 15.93 7.85 14.14
C ARG A 38 17.26 8.23 13.47
N SER A 39 17.44 7.90 12.20
CA SER A 39 18.61 8.32 11.43
C SER A 39 18.16 9.37 10.43
N ASP A 40 18.57 10.61 10.69
CA ASP A 40 18.19 11.83 9.97
C ASP A 40 18.62 11.86 8.48
N LYS A 41 19.11 10.74 7.92
CA LYS A 41 19.65 10.64 6.55
C LYS A 41 19.25 9.37 5.80
N VAL A 42 17.99 8.94 5.91
CA VAL A 42 17.46 7.93 4.97
C VAL A 42 17.28 8.57 3.58
N SER A 43 17.79 7.95 2.51
CA SER A 43 17.62 8.48 1.15
C SER A 43 16.18 8.30 0.65
N ALA A 44 15.75 9.13 -0.31
CA ALA A 44 14.44 8.99 -0.97
C ALA A 44 14.22 7.58 -1.54
N SER A 45 15.24 7.04 -2.21
CA SER A 45 15.21 5.67 -2.77
C SER A 45 15.01 4.62 -1.68
N LYS A 46 15.65 4.78 -0.51
CA LYS A 46 15.48 3.85 0.61
C LYS A 46 14.07 3.93 1.19
N VAL A 47 13.50 5.12 1.35
CA VAL A 47 12.10 5.28 1.80
C VAL A 47 11.16 4.56 0.84
N LEU A 48 11.29 4.78 -0.48
CA LEU A 48 10.44 4.13 -1.48
C LEU A 48 10.60 2.60 -1.45
N GLN A 49 11.82 2.10 -1.30
CA GLN A 49 12.08 0.66 -1.19
C GLN A 49 11.40 0.05 0.04
N GLU A 50 11.53 0.70 1.21
CA GLU A 50 10.85 0.25 2.43
C GLU A 50 9.33 0.32 2.28
N THR A 51 8.80 1.36 1.62
CA THR A 51 7.36 1.43 1.30
C THR A 51 6.90 0.21 0.50
N CYS A 52 7.61 -0.12 -0.59
CA CYS A 52 7.25 -1.26 -1.41
C CYS A 52 7.36 -2.59 -0.65
N ASN A 53 8.36 -2.73 0.22
CA ASN A 53 8.52 -3.91 1.06
C ASN A 53 7.39 -4.02 2.10
N TYR A 54 7.05 -2.93 2.76
CA TYR A 54 5.97 -2.87 3.74
C TYR A 54 4.63 -3.25 3.12
N ILE A 55 4.29 -2.69 1.94
CA ILE A 55 3.07 -3.06 1.21
C ILE A 55 3.05 -4.56 0.89
N ARG A 56 4.19 -5.11 0.43
CA ARG A 56 4.29 -6.54 0.09
C ARG A 56 4.10 -7.43 1.32
N ASN A 57 4.67 -7.03 2.45
CA ASN A 57 4.51 -7.76 3.71
C ASN A 57 3.07 -7.67 4.22
N LEU A 58 2.46 -6.48 4.17
CA LEU A 58 1.07 -6.29 4.56
C LEU A 58 0.13 -7.16 3.73
N HIS A 59 0.32 -7.22 2.41
CA HIS A 59 -0.47 -8.11 1.54
C HIS A 59 -0.32 -9.58 1.94
N ARG A 60 0.92 -10.03 2.23
CA ARG A 60 1.15 -11.41 2.71
C ARG A 60 0.47 -11.69 4.04
N GLU A 61 0.56 -10.76 4.98
CA GLU A 61 -0.11 -10.90 6.29
C GLU A 61 -1.63 -10.97 6.14
N VAL A 62 -2.21 -10.18 5.23
CA VAL A 62 -3.63 -10.22 4.89
C VAL A 62 -4.00 -11.56 4.24
N ASP A 63 -3.20 -12.06 3.31
CA ASP A 63 -3.43 -13.35 2.64
C ASP A 63 -3.34 -14.51 3.65
N ASP A 64 -2.29 -14.55 4.48
CA ASP A 64 -2.08 -15.58 5.51
C ASP A 64 -3.22 -15.56 6.56
N LEU A 65 -3.66 -14.37 6.97
CA LEU A 65 -4.78 -14.22 7.90
C LEU A 65 -6.09 -14.70 7.27
N SER A 66 -6.32 -14.37 5.99
CA SER A 66 -7.50 -14.79 5.25
C SER A 66 -7.56 -16.31 5.09
N GLU A 67 -6.43 -16.96 4.84
CA GLU A 67 -6.33 -18.41 4.77
C GLU A 67 -6.61 -19.06 6.13
N ARG A 68 -5.95 -18.59 7.20
CA ARG A 68 -6.18 -19.11 8.56
C ARG A 68 -7.62 -18.96 9.00
N LEU A 69 -8.24 -17.83 8.68
CA LEU A 69 -9.64 -17.59 8.99
C LEU A 69 -10.54 -18.55 8.21
N SER A 70 -10.24 -18.77 6.93
CA SER A 70 -10.99 -19.73 6.09
C SER A 70 -10.89 -21.16 6.63
N GLN A 71 -9.70 -21.57 7.10
CA GLN A 71 -9.51 -22.88 7.76
C GLN A 71 -10.27 -22.98 9.10
N LEU A 72 -10.28 -21.91 9.90
CA LEU A 72 -11.06 -21.89 11.14
C LEU A 72 -12.56 -22.03 10.84
N LEU A 73 -13.06 -21.32 9.84
CA LEU A 73 -14.45 -21.42 9.41
C LEU A 73 -14.86 -22.81 8.89
N THR A 74 -13.94 -23.59 8.31
CA THR A 74 -14.25 -24.97 7.91
C THR A 74 -14.23 -25.95 9.08
N THR A 75 -13.53 -25.63 10.17
CA THR A 75 -13.50 -26.46 11.39
C THR A 75 -14.67 -26.21 12.33
N ILE A 76 -15.26 -25.01 12.27
CA ILE A 76 -16.41 -24.64 13.07
C ILE A 76 -17.67 -25.23 12.44
N ASP A 77 -18.56 -25.79 13.25
CA ASP A 77 -19.88 -26.25 12.80
C ASP A 77 -20.62 -25.10 12.10
N ALA A 78 -21.06 -25.34 10.87
CA ALA A 78 -21.60 -24.31 9.98
C ALA A 78 -22.88 -23.67 10.52
N ASP A 79 -23.55 -24.36 11.45
CA ASP A 79 -24.79 -23.95 12.12
C ASP A 79 -24.55 -23.30 13.50
N SER A 80 -23.30 -23.15 13.92
CA SER A 80 -22.97 -22.50 15.19
C SER A 80 -23.16 -20.97 15.15
N PRO A 81 -23.59 -20.34 16.26
CA PRO A 81 -23.72 -18.89 16.35
C PRO A 81 -22.38 -18.17 16.16
N GLU A 82 -21.25 -18.78 16.52
CA GLU A 82 -19.90 -18.26 16.31
C GLU A 82 -19.55 -18.17 14.82
N ALA A 83 -19.89 -19.20 14.03
CA ALA A 83 -19.71 -19.17 12.57
C ALA A 83 -20.56 -18.08 11.92
N ALA A 84 -21.79 -17.85 12.41
CA ALA A 84 -22.67 -16.80 11.92
C ALA A 84 -22.09 -15.39 12.17
N ILE A 85 -21.52 -15.15 13.35
CA ILE A 85 -20.86 -13.88 13.69
C ILE A 85 -19.64 -13.67 12.78
N ILE A 86 -18.77 -14.68 12.62
CA ILE A 86 -17.58 -14.54 11.79
C ILE A 86 -17.97 -14.27 10.32
N ARG A 87 -18.96 -14.98 9.76
CA ARG A 87 -19.48 -14.70 8.40
C ARG A 87 -20.02 -13.27 8.26
N SER A 88 -20.67 -12.73 9.29
CA SER A 88 -21.21 -11.35 9.29
C SER A 88 -20.13 -10.25 9.34
N LEU A 89 -18.90 -10.59 9.74
CA LEU A 89 -17.78 -9.65 9.79
C LEU A 89 -16.94 -9.63 8.51
N ILE A 90 -17.10 -10.64 7.63
CA ILE A 90 -16.31 -10.84 6.41
C ILE A 90 -17.11 -10.48 5.16
N MET A 91 -18.44 -10.54 5.21
CA MET A 91 -19.35 -10.02 4.19
C MET A 91 -19.73 -8.56 4.43
#